data_AF-A0A5Y1YFR3-F1
#
_entry.id   AF-A0A5Y1YFR3-F1
#
_cell.length_a   1.000
_cell.length_b   1.000
_cell.length_c   1.000
_cell.angle_alpha   90.00
_cell.angle_beta   90.00
_cell.angle_gamma   90.00
#
_symmetry.space_group_name_H-M   'P 1'
#
loop_
_entity.id
_entity.type
_entity.pdbx_description
1 polymer ?
#
loop_
_entity_poly.entity_id
_entity_poly.type
_entity_poly.pdbx_seq_one_letter_code
_entity_poly.pdbx_strand_id
1 'polypeptide(L)'
;MKSGIYAKLKWLMRPASPCPPAATLSVREIPPGWLSPLTPEALLATPLRQRLMQIIWQRTSLSASLFAQLYQTPVMRFAKLAQQLPASEYHHHSLPGGLLDHTLEVMAFAAKLRQRHLLPAGAAPEDQAREAEAWTAGIIYAALLHDAGKIATDIEVITDDAQRWYPWQGPLTRPYRLKYRKKHNHTLHPVVAGLLATQILPARVLNWLAQYQGLYESFLFCISGHYDQAGIMGELVQEADRASVAQFMGANASAALARPQPSLPKQVLTALRELAQSQLKLNNPASGSDGWLTGDALWLISKTTADRVRAWLLQQGVTSVPDSNVRLFDEMQAHGLLIPTPEGKAVWTCDITADSG
;
A
#
# COMPACT_ATOMS: atom_id res chain seq x y z
N MET A 1 -17.55 40.81 -22.42
CA MET A 1 -17.50 39.72 -21.40
C MET A 1 -17.11 38.41 -22.07
N LYS A 2 -15.95 37.83 -21.74
CA LYS A 2 -15.53 36.43 -22.00
C LYS A 2 -14.18 36.15 -21.31
N SER A 3 -14.09 36.49 -20.02
CA SER A 3 -12.91 36.26 -19.17
C SER A 3 -13.02 34.91 -18.48
N GLY A 4 -12.57 33.84 -19.14
CA GLY A 4 -12.68 32.47 -18.62
C GLY A 4 -11.39 31.67 -18.80
N ILE A 5 -10.76 31.33 -17.67
CA ILE A 5 -9.90 30.17 -17.35
C ILE A 5 -8.75 29.81 -18.34
N TYR A 6 -9.03 29.62 -19.63
CA TYR A 6 -8.08 29.25 -20.69
C TYR A 6 -6.85 30.19 -20.85
N ALA A 7 -6.91 31.42 -20.34
CA ALA A 7 -5.80 32.37 -20.46
C ALA A 7 -4.64 32.11 -19.49
N LYS A 8 -4.89 31.54 -18.30
CA LYS A 8 -3.88 31.43 -17.22
C LYS A 8 -2.98 30.19 -17.27
N LEU A 9 -3.33 29.19 -18.09
CA LEU A 9 -2.62 27.90 -18.18
C LEU A 9 -1.73 27.74 -19.43
N LYS A 10 -1.63 28.75 -20.30
CA LYS A 10 -0.88 28.66 -21.58
C LYS A 10 0.61 28.31 -21.44
N TRP A 11 1.24 28.57 -20.28
CA TRP A 11 2.66 28.28 -20.06
C TRP A 11 2.98 26.78 -19.84
N LEU A 12 1.95 25.93 -19.64
CA LEU A 12 2.09 24.47 -19.53
C LEU A 12 2.36 23.76 -20.89
N MET A 13 2.22 24.47 -22.03
CA MET A 13 2.21 23.86 -23.36
C MET A 13 3.58 23.83 -24.09
N ARG A 14 4.71 23.91 -23.38
CA ARG A 14 6.03 23.71 -24.03
C ARG A 14 6.29 22.22 -24.31
N PRO A 15 6.78 21.85 -25.52
CA PRO A 15 7.13 20.47 -25.82
C PRO A 15 8.28 19.99 -24.95
N ALA A 16 8.28 18.70 -24.60
CA ALA A 16 9.35 18.10 -23.81
C ALA A 16 10.65 18.00 -24.63
N SER A 17 11.79 18.23 -23.97
CA SER A 17 13.11 17.89 -24.52
C SER A 17 13.18 16.39 -24.85
N PRO A 18 13.90 15.99 -25.92
CA PRO A 18 13.94 14.60 -26.35
C PRO A 18 14.51 13.69 -25.26
N CYS A 19 13.84 12.57 -25.04
CA CYS A 19 14.29 11.50 -24.15
C CYS A 19 15.51 10.79 -24.79
N PRO A 20 16.55 10.40 -24.03
CA PRO A 20 17.56 9.49 -24.55
C PRO A 20 16.92 8.16 -24.98
N PRO A 21 17.50 7.45 -25.96
CA PRO A 21 16.88 6.25 -26.54
C PRO A 21 16.67 5.17 -25.46
N ALA A 22 15.50 4.52 -25.51
CA ALA A 22 15.19 3.44 -24.59
C ALA A 22 16.15 2.27 -24.84
N ALA A 23 16.93 1.90 -23.81
CA ALA A 23 17.75 0.70 -23.85
C ALA A 23 16.84 -0.51 -24.03
N THR A 24 17.05 -1.27 -25.10
CA THR A 24 16.38 -2.54 -25.36
C THR A 24 16.73 -3.52 -24.25
N LEU A 25 15.80 -3.73 -23.33
CA LEU A 25 15.92 -4.73 -22.28
C LEU A 25 15.97 -6.12 -22.94
N SER A 26 17.16 -6.71 -22.97
CA SER A 26 17.35 -8.11 -23.33
C SER A 26 16.47 -8.98 -22.44
N VAL A 27 15.70 -9.89 -23.03
CA VAL A 27 14.88 -10.86 -22.28
C VAL A 27 15.81 -11.85 -21.59
N ARG A 28 16.32 -11.48 -20.40
CA ARG A 28 16.90 -12.42 -19.44
C ARG A 28 15.78 -13.33 -18.95
N GLU A 29 16.04 -14.62 -18.90
CA GLU A 29 15.16 -15.56 -18.19
C GLU A 29 15.08 -15.13 -16.73
N ILE A 30 13.85 -14.92 -16.26
CA ILE A 30 13.57 -14.43 -14.91
C ILE A 30 13.60 -15.64 -13.98
N PRO A 31 14.50 -15.70 -12.98
CA PRO A 31 14.53 -16.86 -12.09
C PRO A 31 13.23 -16.97 -11.27
N PRO A 32 12.80 -18.17 -10.85
CA PRO A 32 11.59 -18.34 -10.05
C PRO A 32 11.58 -17.45 -8.80
N GLY A 33 10.47 -16.75 -8.57
CA GLY A 33 10.29 -15.84 -7.43
C GLY A 33 10.80 -14.40 -7.64
N TRP A 34 11.31 -14.06 -8.83
CA TRP A 34 11.68 -12.69 -9.21
C TRP A 34 10.56 -12.00 -10.01
N LEU A 35 10.44 -10.69 -9.83
CA LEU A 35 9.51 -9.82 -10.55
C LEU A 35 10.28 -8.99 -11.58
N SER A 36 9.78 -8.91 -12.81
CA SER A 36 10.29 -7.94 -13.78
C SER A 36 9.70 -6.55 -13.56
N PRO A 37 10.47 -5.47 -13.77
CA PRO A 37 9.94 -4.13 -13.87
C PRO A 37 8.92 -4.03 -15.01
N LEU A 38 7.81 -3.37 -14.74
CA LEU A 38 6.74 -3.11 -15.69
C LEU A 38 6.76 -1.63 -16.10
N THR A 39 6.29 -1.35 -17.31
CA THR A 39 6.08 0.02 -17.77
C THR A 39 4.87 0.64 -17.06
N PRO A 40 4.78 1.98 -16.93
CA PRO A 40 3.63 2.63 -16.31
C PRO A 40 2.30 2.29 -16.97
N GLU A 41 2.31 2.09 -18.28
CA GLU A 41 1.15 1.75 -19.09
C GLU A 41 0.64 0.36 -18.70
N ALA A 42 1.54 -0.63 -18.60
CA ALA A 42 1.21 -1.97 -18.11
C ALA A 42 0.75 -1.95 -16.63
N LEU A 43 1.40 -1.15 -15.77
CA LEU A 43 1.01 -0.98 -14.37
C LEU A 43 -0.38 -0.37 -14.22
N LEU A 44 -0.78 0.55 -15.09
CA LEU A 44 -2.09 1.22 -15.06
C LEU A 44 -3.16 0.52 -15.92
N ALA A 45 -2.82 -0.52 -16.68
CA ALA A 45 -3.72 -1.20 -17.62
C ALA A 45 -4.87 -1.99 -16.99
N THR A 46 -4.81 -2.30 -15.68
CA THR A 46 -5.87 -3.09 -15.03
C THR A 46 -7.22 -2.34 -15.05
N PRO A 47 -8.37 -3.02 -15.22
CA PRO A 47 -9.68 -2.36 -15.25
C PRO A 47 -9.99 -1.49 -14.02
N LEU A 48 -9.54 -1.91 -12.82
CA LEU A 48 -9.69 -1.11 -11.59
C LEU A 48 -8.93 0.22 -11.69
N ARG A 49 -7.63 0.18 -12.00
CA ARG A 49 -6.77 1.37 -12.09
C ARG A 49 -7.26 2.33 -13.17
N GLN A 50 -7.69 1.82 -14.33
CA GLN A 50 -8.30 2.63 -15.39
C GLN A 50 -9.59 3.32 -14.91
N ARG A 51 -10.49 2.59 -14.23
CA ARG A 51 -11.73 3.13 -13.67
C ARG A 51 -11.47 4.20 -12.61
N LEU A 52 -10.49 3.99 -11.71
CA LEU A 52 -10.10 4.97 -10.70
C LEU A 52 -9.54 6.25 -11.34
N MET A 53 -8.67 6.12 -12.34
CA MET A 53 -8.16 7.27 -13.10
C MET A 53 -9.29 8.04 -13.81
N GLN A 54 -10.28 7.34 -14.39
CA GLN A 54 -11.47 7.97 -14.98
C GLN A 54 -12.31 8.73 -13.94
N ILE A 55 -12.47 8.17 -12.73
CA ILE A 55 -13.18 8.82 -11.63
C ILE A 55 -12.45 10.10 -11.17
N ILE A 56 -11.12 10.08 -11.04
CA ILE A 56 -10.33 11.27 -10.69
C ILE A 56 -10.45 12.33 -11.80
N TRP A 57 -10.46 11.92 -13.08
CA TRP A 57 -10.66 12.84 -14.21
C TRP A 57 -12.04 13.50 -14.19
N GLN A 58 -13.11 12.71 -14.05
CA GLN A 58 -14.49 13.20 -13.93
C GLN A 58 -14.68 14.17 -12.76
N ARG A 59 -13.93 14.01 -11.66
CA ARG A 59 -14.03 14.88 -10.47
C ARG A 59 -13.23 16.17 -10.58
N THR A 60 -12.25 16.24 -11.49
CA THR A 60 -11.38 17.41 -11.69
C THR A 60 -11.77 18.26 -12.90
N SER A 61 -12.66 17.77 -13.78
CA SER A 61 -13.24 18.51 -14.92
C SER A 61 -12.22 19.13 -15.90
N LEU A 62 -10.98 18.63 -15.90
CA LEU A 62 -9.92 19.12 -16.78
C LEU A 62 -10.06 18.60 -18.21
N SER A 63 -9.46 19.30 -19.18
CA SER A 63 -9.19 18.71 -20.49
C SER A 63 -8.29 17.48 -20.37
N ALA A 64 -8.39 16.55 -21.32
CA ALA A 64 -7.54 15.34 -21.32
C ALA A 64 -6.04 15.68 -21.29
N SER A 65 -5.61 16.74 -21.98
CA SER A 65 -4.21 17.19 -21.99
C SER A 65 -3.75 17.75 -20.64
N LEU A 66 -4.58 18.54 -19.95
CA LEU A 66 -4.27 19.05 -18.61
C LEU A 66 -4.29 17.91 -17.57
N PHE A 67 -5.27 17.01 -17.64
CA PHE A 67 -5.34 15.82 -16.79
C PHE A 67 -4.10 14.93 -16.95
N ALA A 68 -3.66 14.70 -18.19
CA ALA A 68 -2.45 13.93 -18.48
C ALA A 68 -1.18 14.56 -17.86
N GLN A 69 -1.06 15.88 -17.93
CA GLN A 69 0.10 16.60 -17.39
C GLN A 69 0.09 16.76 -15.87
N LEU A 70 -1.09 17.00 -15.27
CA LEU A 70 -1.24 17.29 -13.84
C LEU A 70 -1.41 16.03 -13.00
N TYR A 71 -2.14 15.01 -13.45
CA TYR A 71 -2.45 13.84 -12.61
C TYR A 71 -1.88 12.53 -13.17
N GLN A 72 -2.06 12.24 -14.47
CA GLN A 72 -1.55 11.00 -15.05
C GLN A 72 -0.02 10.92 -15.00
N THR A 73 0.68 12.03 -15.28
CA THR A 73 2.17 12.06 -15.24
C THR A 73 2.71 11.77 -13.84
N PRO A 74 2.25 12.42 -12.74
CA PRO A 74 2.60 12.00 -11.38
C PRO A 74 2.25 10.56 -11.03
N VAL A 75 1.05 10.09 -11.38
CA VAL A 75 0.63 8.70 -11.13
C VAL A 75 1.55 7.71 -11.85
N MET A 76 1.92 7.98 -13.10
CA MET A 76 2.88 7.15 -13.84
C MET A 76 4.27 7.15 -13.20
N ARG A 77 4.74 8.29 -12.67
CA ARG A 77 6.02 8.39 -11.94
C ARG A 77 5.99 7.62 -10.63
N PHE A 78 4.91 7.73 -9.87
CA PHE A 78 4.66 6.93 -8.68
C PHE A 78 4.64 5.44 -9.01
N ALA A 79 3.88 5.02 -10.03
CA ALA A 79 3.84 3.63 -10.50
C ALA A 79 5.22 3.10 -10.89
N LYS A 80 6.10 3.90 -11.51
CA LYS A 80 7.49 3.47 -11.81
C LYS A 80 8.30 3.10 -10.57
N LEU A 81 8.06 3.77 -9.44
CA LEU A 81 8.74 3.52 -8.16
C LEU A 81 8.03 2.42 -7.34
N ALA A 82 6.69 2.45 -7.30
CA ALA A 82 5.86 1.50 -6.57
C ALA A 82 5.80 0.12 -7.24
N GLN A 83 5.94 0.03 -8.57
CA GLN A 83 5.92 -1.23 -9.33
C GLN A 83 4.79 -2.18 -8.86
N GLN A 84 5.16 -3.39 -8.41
CA GLN A 84 4.24 -4.38 -7.85
C GLN A 84 4.33 -4.46 -6.31
N LEU A 85 4.78 -3.40 -5.62
CA LEU A 85 4.82 -3.37 -4.17
C LEU A 85 3.40 -3.49 -3.57
N PRO A 86 3.25 -4.27 -2.48
CA PRO A 86 2.04 -4.28 -1.66
C PRO A 86 1.99 -3.07 -0.73
N ALA A 87 0.79 -2.69 -0.26
CA ALA A 87 0.60 -1.57 0.68
C ALA A 87 0.67 -1.98 2.17
N SER A 88 0.53 -3.28 2.44
CA SER A 88 0.47 -3.85 3.80
C SER A 88 0.77 -5.34 3.77
N GLU A 89 1.16 -5.93 4.90
CA GLU A 89 1.43 -7.37 5.01
C GLU A 89 0.16 -8.24 5.00
N TYR A 90 -0.95 -7.75 5.58
CA TYR A 90 -2.10 -8.60 5.97
C TYR A 90 -3.47 -8.18 5.42
N HIS A 91 -3.61 -7.00 4.81
CA HIS A 91 -4.90 -6.52 4.28
C HIS A 91 -5.08 -6.84 2.79
N HIS A 92 -6.22 -6.43 2.22
CA HIS A 92 -6.58 -6.63 0.80
C HIS A 92 -5.59 -5.98 -0.21
N HIS A 93 -4.71 -5.09 0.24
CA HIS A 93 -3.61 -4.51 -0.53
C HIS A 93 -2.25 -5.24 -0.34
N SER A 94 -2.24 -6.45 0.22
CA SER A 94 -1.04 -7.32 0.34
C SER A 94 -0.65 -8.04 -0.95
N LEU A 95 -1.48 -7.95 -1.99
CA LEU A 95 -1.23 -8.52 -3.31
C LEU A 95 -0.28 -7.65 -4.15
N PRO A 96 0.36 -8.21 -5.21
CA PRO A 96 1.23 -7.47 -6.12
C PRO A 96 0.59 -6.20 -6.71
N GLY A 97 1.22 -5.06 -6.46
CA GLY A 97 0.74 -3.73 -6.88
C GLY A 97 -0.37 -3.15 -6.00
N GLY A 98 -0.64 -3.75 -4.83
CA GLY A 98 -1.64 -3.26 -3.89
C GLY A 98 -1.38 -1.83 -3.39
N LEU A 99 -0.12 -1.37 -3.34
CA LEU A 99 0.22 0.02 -3.04
C LEU A 99 -0.32 0.98 -4.10
N LEU A 100 -0.24 0.62 -5.39
CA LEU A 100 -0.78 1.44 -6.47
C LEU A 100 -2.31 1.45 -6.50
N ASP A 101 -2.95 0.31 -6.19
CA ASP A 101 -4.41 0.24 -6.03
C ASP A 101 -4.88 1.18 -4.91
N HIS A 102 -4.32 1.00 -3.70
CA HIS A 102 -4.65 1.79 -2.53
C HIS A 102 -4.50 3.29 -2.77
N THR A 103 -3.33 3.73 -3.27
CA THR A 103 -3.09 5.15 -3.54
C THR A 103 -4.10 5.74 -4.54
N LEU A 104 -4.48 5.01 -5.59
CA LEU A 104 -5.47 5.48 -6.56
C LEU A 104 -6.89 5.56 -5.97
N GLU A 105 -7.22 4.68 -5.03
CA GLU A 105 -8.49 4.72 -4.30
C GLU A 105 -8.55 5.93 -3.36
N VAL A 106 -7.50 6.17 -2.57
CA VAL A 106 -7.38 7.35 -1.70
C VAL A 106 -7.42 8.64 -2.52
N MET A 107 -6.71 8.71 -3.66
CA MET A 107 -6.80 9.86 -4.59
C MET A 107 -8.23 10.08 -5.11
N ALA A 108 -8.93 9.02 -5.50
CA ALA A 108 -10.32 9.12 -5.96
C ALA A 108 -11.24 9.60 -4.84
N PHE A 109 -11.06 9.12 -3.61
CA PHE A 109 -11.82 9.57 -2.44
C PHE A 109 -11.53 11.02 -2.06
N ALA A 110 -10.26 11.43 -2.01
CA ALA A 110 -9.87 12.82 -1.74
C ALA A 110 -10.50 13.77 -2.77
N ALA A 111 -10.51 13.40 -4.05
CA ALA A 111 -11.20 14.15 -5.11
C ALA A 111 -12.74 14.22 -4.91
N LYS A 112 -13.37 13.21 -4.28
CA LYS A 112 -14.81 13.22 -3.95
C LYS A 112 -15.10 14.16 -2.78
N LEU A 113 -14.31 14.07 -1.72
CA LEU A 113 -14.52 14.84 -0.50
C LEU A 113 -14.25 16.32 -0.77
N ARG A 114 -13.16 16.65 -1.47
CA ARG A 114 -12.81 18.00 -1.95
C ARG A 114 -13.98 18.77 -2.58
N GLN A 115 -14.85 18.11 -3.36
CA GLN A 115 -16.00 18.73 -4.03
C GLN A 115 -17.06 19.31 -3.07
N ARG A 116 -17.03 18.92 -1.80
CA ARG A 116 -17.97 19.39 -0.75
C ARG A 116 -17.51 20.67 -0.06
N HIS A 117 -16.29 21.14 -0.31
CA HIS A 117 -15.68 22.28 0.39
C HIS A 117 -15.39 23.45 -0.56
N LEU A 118 -15.60 24.66 -0.07
CA LEU A 118 -15.05 25.87 -0.69
C LEU A 118 -13.68 26.13 -0.04
N LEU A 119 -12.62 26.10 -0.85
CA LEU A 119 -11.22 26.22 -0.39
C LEU A 119 -10.53 27.38 -1.12
N PRO A 120 -9.70 28.21 -0.45
CA PRO A 120 -9.31 28.09 0.96
C PRO A 120 -10.46 28.36 1.93
N ALA A 121 -10.46 27.65 3.07
CA ALA A 121 -11.49 27.84 4.10
C ALA A 121 -11.36 29.25 4.71
N GLY A 122 -12.48 29.95 4.89
CA GLY A 122 -12.52 31.31 5.43
C GLY A 122 -12.03 32.44 4.50
N ALA A 123 -11.48 32.11 3.32
CA ALA A 123 -11.09 33.12 2.33
C ALA A 123 -12.29 33.75 1.61
N ALA A 124 -12.10 34.93 1.00
CA ALA A 124 -13.16 35.59 0.25
C ALA A 124 -13.56 34.76 -1.01
N PRO A 125 -14.81 34.85 -1.51
CA PRO A 125 -15.26 34.06 -2.66
C PRO A 125 -14.40 34.23 -3.92
N GLU A 126 -13.80 35.40 -4.13
CA GLU A 126 -12.88 35.64 -5.26
C GLU A 126 -11.55 34.88 -5.10
N ASP A 127 -10.98 34.85 -3.89
CA ASP A 127 -9.78 34.05 -3.59
C ASP A 127 -10.08 32.54 -3.69
N GLN A 128 -11.23 32.11 -3.17
CA GLN A 128 -11.70 30.72 -3.32
C GLN A 128 -11.83 30.34 -4.80
N ALA A 129 -12.43 31.19 -5.64
CA ALA A 129 -12.53 30.94 -7.07
C ALA A 129 -11.15 30.97 -7.77
N ARG A 130 -10.22 31.83 -7.33
CA ARG A 130 -8.85 31.93 -7.87
C ARG A 130 -8.01 30.70 -7.58
N GLU A 131 -8.17 30.10 -6.40
CA GLU A 131 -7.27 29.05 -5.89
C GLU A 131 -7.91 27.65 -5.89
N ALA A 132 -9.20 27.53 -6.20
CA ALA A 132 -9.95 26.26 -6.15
C ALA A 132 -9.25 25.10 -6.90
N GLU A 133 -8.70 25.36 -8.09
CA GLU A 133 -7.96 24.36 -8.88
C GLU A 133 -6.66 23.93 -8.20
N ALA A 134 -5.90 24.88 -7.63
CA ALA A 134 -4.65 24.61 -6.92
C ALA A 134 -4.90 23.80 -5.64
N TRP A 135 -5.92 24.15 -4.85
CA TRP A 135 -6.34 23.37 -3.67
C TRP A 135 -6.81 21.96 -4.03
N THR A 136 -7.54 21.82 -5.16
CA THR A 136 -7.96 20.50 -5.65
C THR A 136 -6.76 19.64 -6.02
N ALA A 137 -5.78 20.22 -6.73
CA ALA A 137 -4.56 19.51 -7.10
C ALA A 137 -3.72 19.14 -5.88
N GLY A 138 -3.49 20.08 -4.95
CA GLY A 138 -2.74 19.85 -3.71
C GLY A 138 -3.31 18.72 -2.85
N ILE A 139 -4.62 18.67 -2.64
CA ILE A 139 -5.28 17.56 -1.92
C ILE A 139 -5.11 16.22 -2.64
N ILE A 140 -5.24 16.18 -3.97
CA ILE A 140 -5.02 14.95 -4.75
C ILE A 140 -3.54 14.54 -4.76
N TYR A 141 -2.60 15.48 -4.71
CA TYR A 141 -1.17 15.20 -4.58
C TYR A 141 -0.77 14.73 -3.18
N ALA A 142 -1.38 15.27 -2.13
CA ALA A 142 -1.21 14.77 -0.78
C ALA A 142 -1.73 13.33 -0.67
N ALA A 143 -2.90 13.05 -1.25
CA ALA A 143 -3.43 11.68 -1.37
C ALA A 143 -2.54 10.75 -2.23
N LEU A 144 -1.89 11.25 -3.29
CA LEU A 144 -0.89 10.47 -4.06
C LEU A 144 0.37 10.15 -3.24
N LEU A 145 0.72 11.01 -2.28
CA LEU A 145 1.99 10.94 -1.56
C LEU A 145 1.90 10.33 -0.15
N HIS A 146 0.72 10.31 0.49
CA HIS A 146 0.56 9.94 1.91
C HIS A 146 1.32 8.65 2.30
N ASP A 147 1.22 7.63 1.45
CA ASP A 147 1.83 6.30 1.63
C ASP A 147 3.10 6.08 0.79
N ALA A 148 3.54 7.07 0.01
CA ALA A 148 4.61 6.89 -0.96
C ALA A 148 5.96 6.53 -0.32
N GLY A 149 6.20 6.93 0.93
CA GLY A 149 7.41 6.55 1.65
C GLY A 149 7.51 5.06 2.00
N LYS A 150 6.39 4.30 1.99
CA LYS A 150 6.40 2.84 2.21
C LYS A 150 7.33 2.12 1.25
N ILE A 151 7.50 2.65 0.03
CA ILE A 151 8.44 2.18 -0.99
C ILE A 151 9.90 2.09 -0.45
N ALA A 152 10.30 3.01 0.43
CA ALA A 152 11.65 3.04 1.01
C ALA A 152 11.72 2.56 2.47
N THR A 153 10.60 2.43 3.18
CA THR A 153 10.58 2.12 4.62
C THR A 153 10.20 0.67 4.94
N ASP A 154 9.32 0.01 4.18
CA ASP A 154 8.51 -1.11 4.73
C ASP A 154 8.79 -2.55 4.21
N ILE A 155 9.31 -2.90 3.02
CA ILE A 155 9.71 -2.13 1.83
C ILE A 155 11.21 -2.36 1.52
N GLU A 156 11.76 -3.57 1.70
CA GLU A 156 13.08 -3.94 1.17
C GLU A 156 12.96 -4.56 -0.23
N VAL A 157 13.67 -3.95 -1.20
CA VAL A 157 13.73 -4.38 -2.60
C VAL A 157 15.17 -4.78 -2.92
N ILE A 158 15.37 -5.99 -3.44
CA ILE A 158 16.69 -6.54 -3.79
C ILE A 158 16.69 -6.86 -5.29
N THR A 159 17.69 -6.37 -6.03
CA THR A 159 17.88 -6.60 -7.48
C THR A 159 18.69 -7.87 -7.78
N ASP A 160 18.71 -8.27 -9.06
CA ASP A 160 19.34 -9.50 -9.56
C ASP A 160 20.86 -9.61 -9.31
N ASP A 161 21.52 -8.49 -9.05
CA ASP A 161 22.92 -8.39 -8.59
C ASP A 161 23.09 -8.43 -7.05
N ALA A 162 22.06 -8.88 -6.34
CA ALA A 162 21.94 -8.93 -4.89
C ALA A 162 22.09 -7.57 -4.16
N GLN A 163 22.08 -6.45 -4.87
CA GLN A 163 22.09 -5.12 -4.27
C GLN A 163 20.71 -4.73 -3.75
N ARG A 164 20.69 -3.84 -2.75
CA ARG A 164 19.46 -3.21 -2.28
C ARG A 164 19.17 -1.95 -3.10
N TRP A 165 18.00 -1.92 -3.73
CA TRP A 165 17.50 -0.75 -4.42
C TRP A 165 16.89 0.24 -3.43
N TYR A 166 17.01 1.53 -3.75
CA TYR A 166 16.32 2.61 -3.06
C TYR A 166 15.61 3.51 -4.07
N PRO A 167 14.39 4.02 -3.76
CA PRO A 167 13.62 4.81 -4.71
C PRO A 167 14.28 6.11 -5.17
N TRP A 168 15.26 6.66 -4.44
CA TRP A 168 16.05 7.82 -4.88
C TRP A 168 17.15 7.49 -5.91
N GLN A 169 17.36 6.22 -6.25
CA GLN A 169 18.18 5.79 -7.38
C GLN A 169 17.39 5.83 -8.71
N GLY A 170 16.10 6.21 -8.67
CA GLY A 170 15.19 6.19 -9.81
C GLY A 170 14.51 4.83 -10.03
N PRO A 171 13.71 4.69 -11.11
CA PRO A 171 12.92 3.50 -11.39
C PRO A 171 13.73 2.19 -11.45
N LEU A 172 13.11 1.09 -11.03
CA LEU A 172 13.67 -0.26 -11.20
C LEU A 172 13.83 -0.58 -12.70
N THR A 173 15.03 -1.01 -13.09
CA THR A 173 15.41 -1.39 -14.47
C THR A 173 15.84 -2.86 -14.60
N ARG A 174 15.87 -3.60 -13.49
CA ARG A 174 16.30 -5.00 -13.41
C ARG A 174 15.28 -5.86 -12.65
N PRO A 175 15.27 -7.19 -12.85
CA PRO A 175 14.48 -8.09 -12.02
C PRO A 175 14.75 -7.86 -10.53
N TYR A 176 13.70 -7.91 -9.72
CA TYR A 176 13.76 -7.64 -8.29
C TYR A 176 12.92 -8.62 -7.48
N ARG A 177 13.22 -8.74 -6.20
CA ARG A 177 12.41 -9.45 -5.20
C ARG A 177 12.07 -8.53 -4.05
N LEU A 178 10.93 -8.80 -3.41
CA LEU A 178 10.39 -8.01 -2.31
C LEU A 178 10.54 -8.73 -0.98
N LYS A 179 10.80 -7.97 0.08
CA LYS A 179 10.89 -8.46 1.46
C LYS A 179 10.36 -7.39 2.41
N TYR A 180 9.45 -7.80 3.30
CA TYR A 180 8.97 -6.92 4.37
C TYR A 180 10.01 -6.75 5.48
N ARG A 181 10.01 -5.58 6.12
CA ARG A 181 10.94 -5.24 7.20
C ARG A 181 10.25 -5.46 8.54
N LYS A 182 10.71 -6.50 9.25
CA LYS A 182 10.25 -6.89 10.60
C LYS A 182 10.24 -5.80 11.68
N LYS A 183 10.93 -4.67 11.44
CA LYS A 183 10.96 -3.48 12.31
C LYS A 183 10.94 -2.24 11.41
N HIS A 184 9.77 -1.87 10.90
CA HIS A 184 9.55 -0.58 10.26
C HIS A 184 8.92 0.38 11.27
N ASN A 185 9.47 1.59 11.39
CA ASN A 185 8.83 2.64 12.18
C ASN A 185 7.79 3.33 11.29
N HIS A 186 6.51 3.15 11.59
CA HIS A 186 5.41 3.73 10.83
C HIS A 186 5.49 5.26 10.74
N THR A 187 6.13 5.96 11.69
CA THR A 187 6.29 7.43 11.61
C THR A 187 7.31 7.88 10.56
N LEU A 188 8.03 6.97 9.91
CA LEU A 188 9.04 7.32 8.89
C LEU A 188 8.48 7.39 7.46
N HIS A 189 7.41 6.64 7.12
CA HIS A 189 6.90 6.70 5.75
C HIS A 189 6.37 8.10 5.34
N PRO A 190 5.76 8.92 6.22
CA PRO A 190 5.38 10.29 5.83
C PRO A 190 6.62 11.16 5.60
N VAL A 191 7.61 11.11 6.49
CA VAL A 191 8.88 11.85 6.32
C VAL A 191 9.58 11.49 5.01
N VAL A 192 9.60 10.20 4.66
CA VAL A 192 10.17 9.71 3.39
C VAL A 192 9.30 10.06 2.17
N ALA A 193 7.98 10.17 2.31
CA ALA A 193 7.12 10.65 1.23
C ALA A 193 7.50 12.07 0.77
N GLY A 194 7.86 12.95 1.72
CA GLY A 194 8.43 14.27 1.41
C GLY A 194 9.69 14.21 0.54
N LEU A 195 10.60 13.27 0.80
CA LEU A 195 11.80 13.04 -0.03
C LEU A 195 11.42 12.59 -1.46
N LEU A 196 10.44 11.69 -1.58
CA LEU A 196 9.99 11.12 -2.86
C LEU A 196 9.07 12.07 -3.67
N ALA A 197 8.47 13.07 -3.04
CA ALA A 197 7.62 14.06 -3.68
C ALA A 197 8.31 14.74 -4.89
N THR A 198 9.61 14.99 -4.81
CA THR A 198 10.40 15.62 -5.88
C THR A 198 10.61 14.73 -7.12
N GLN A 199 10.54 13.41 -6.96
CA GLN A 199 10.59 12.46 -8.07
C GLN A 199 9.21 12.25 -8.70
N ILE A 200 8.18 12.17 -7.85
CA ILE A 200 6.80 11.89 -8.24
C ILE A 200 6.16 13.14 -8.89
N LEU A 201 6.28 14.30 -8.26
CA LEU A 201 5.73 15.57 -8.75
C LEU A 201 6.75 16.30 -9.64
N PRO A 202 6.37 16.76 -10.85
CA PRO A 202 7.22 17.66 -11.63
C PRO A 202 7.50 18.97 -10.88
N ALA A 203 8.73 19.50 -10.96
CA ALA A 203 9.10 20.76 -10.30
C ALA A 203 8.15 21.93 -10.64
N ARG A 204 7.62 21.99 -11.88
CA ARG A 204 6.60 22.99 -12.29
C ARG A 204 5.30 22.93 -11.47
N VAL A 205 4.94 21.76 -10.92
CA VAL A 205 3.77 21.56 -10.06
C VAL A 205 4.07 22.08 -8.66
N LEU A 206 5.22 21.70 -8.09
CA LEU A 206 5.67 22.20 -6.79
C LEU A 206 5.79 23.73 -6.80
N ASN A 207 6.39 24.31 -7.84
CA ASN A 207 6.49 25.76 -8.05
C ASN A 207 5.14 26.45 -8.27
N TRP A 208 4.09 25.73 -8.66
CA TRP A 208 2.74 26.26 -8.80
C TRP A 208 1.98 26.22 -7.47
N LEU A 209 2.10 25.12 -6.71
CA LEU A 209 1.55 25.05 -5.34
C LEU A 209 2.16 26.14 -4.45
N ALA A 210 3.48 26.37 -4.55
CA ALA A 210 4.22 27.39 -3.80
C ALA A 210 3.81 28.85 -4.13
N GLN A 211 2.97 29.10 -5.14
CA GLN A 211 2.39 30.44 -5.38
C GLN A 211 1.26 30.77 -4.40
N TYR A 212 0.79 29.78 -3.63
CA TYR A 212 -0.33 29.91 -2.70
C TYR A 212 0.14 29.44 -1.31
N GLN A 213 0.59 30.37 -0.46
CA GLN A 213 1.31 30.05 0.78
C GLN A 213 0.57 29.06 1.68
N GLY A 214 -0.70 29.33 2.03
CA GLY A 214 -1.48 28.45 2.91
C GLY A 214 -1.78 27.08 2.32
N LEU A 215 -1.83 26.95 0.98
CA LEU A 215 -1.91 25.65 0.30
C LEU A 215 -0.59 24.89 0.41
N TYR A 216 0.54 25.59 0.20
CA TYR A 216 1.86 24.98 0.21
C TYR A 216 2.28 24.51 1.60
N GLU A 217 2.03 25.31 2.64
CA GLU A 217 2.24 24.93 4.05
C GLU A 217 1.39 23.70 4.41
N SER A 218 0.08 23.77 4.16
CA SER A 218 -0.88 22.67 4.39
C SER A 218 -0.45 21.38 3.66
N PHE A 219 0.03 21.50 2.42
CA PHE A 219 0.56 20.38 1.64
C PHE A 219 1.83 19.78 2.24
N LEU A 220 2.81 20.61 2.63
CA LEU A 220 4.06 20.13 3.24
C LEU A 220 3.84 19.42 4.58
N PHE A 221 2.97 19.97 5.44
CA PHE A 221 2.58 19.30 6.69
C PHE A 221 1.85 17.99 6.42
N CYS A 222 0.92 17.96 5.46
CA CYS A 222 0.16 16.75 5.14
C CYS A 222 1.07 15.61 4.65
N ILE A 223 1.99 15.88 3.70
CA ILE A 223 2.85 14.82 3.16
C ILE A 223 3.95 14.37 4.12
N SER A 224 4.27 15.17 5.15
CA SER A 224 5.24 14.82 6.21
C SER A 224 4.60 14.15 7.43
N GLY A 225 3.28 13.94 7.42
CA GLY A 225 2.54 13.25 8.48
C GLY A 225 2.01 14.14 9.60
N HIS A 226 2.25 15.45 9.53
CA HIS A 226 1.70 16.46 10.45
C HIS A 226 0.27 16.84 10.03
N TYR A 227 -0.63 15.87 10.00
CA TYR A 227 -2.03 16.06 9.61
C TYR A 227 -2.77 17.06 10.51
N ASP A 228 -2.35 17.17 11.77
CA ASP A 228 -2.78 18.17 12.76
C ASP A 228 -2.48 19.61 12.33
N GLN A 229 -1.38 19.83 11.60
CA GLN A 229 -0.96 21.14 11.09
C GLN A 229 -1.36 21.37 9.62
N ALA A 230 -1.78 20.31 8.93
CA ALA A 230 -2.29 20.39 7.56
C ALA A 230 -3.71 20.96 7.46
N GLY A 231 -4.44 21.07 8.57
CA GLY A 231 -5.83 21.53 8.62
C GLY A 231 -6.75 20.69 7.72
N ILE A 232 -7.66 21.35 6.99
CA ILE A 232 -8.64 20.68 6.13
C ILE A 232 -8.03 19.74 5.08
N MET A 233 -6.79 19.95 4.62
CA MET A 233 -6.12 18.98 3.74
C MET A 233 -5.83 17.67 4.47
N GLY A 234 -5.34 17.75 5.71
CA GLY A 234 -5.04 16.58 6.53
C GLY A 234 -6.31 15.79 6.86
N GLU A 235 -7.37 16.48 7.27
CA GLU A 235 -8.70 15.90 7.51
C GLU A 235 -9.22 15.15 6.28
N LEU A 236 -9.18 15.79 5.09
CA LEU A 236 -9.67 15.21 3.84
C LEU A 236 -8.84 14.00 3.37
N VAL A 237 -7.52 14.00 3.59
CA VAL A 237 -6.66 12.86 3.25
C VAL A 237 -6.88 11.70 4.23
N GLN A 238 -6.99 11.97 5.54
CA GLN A 238 -7.28 10.95 6.55
C GLN A 238 -8.70 10.38 6.44
N GLU A 239 -9.70 11.16 6.04
CA GLU A 239 -11.03 10.64 5.71
C GLU A 239 -10.98 9.81 4.41
N ALA A 240 -10.23 10.23 3.40
CA ALA A 240 -10.11 9.50 2.14
C ALA A 240 -9.43 8.12 2.31
N ASP A 241 -8.39 8.03 3.13
CA ASP A 241 -7.72 6.78 3.51
C ASP A 241 -8.68 5.82 4.23
N ARG A 242 -9.28 6.27 5.34
CA ARG A 242 -10.29 5.47 6.07
C ARG A 242 -11.45 5.04 5.17
N ALA A 243 -11.87 5.88 4.23
CA ALA A 243 -12.96 5.60 3.32
C ALA A 243 -12.59 4.60 2.20
N SER A 244 -11.35 4.56 1.71
CA SER A 244 -10.91 3.54 0.75
C SER A 244 -11.00 2.15 1.37
N VAL A 245 -10.43 2.00 2.57
CA VAL A 245 -10.47 0.76 3.36
C VAL A 245 -11.92 0.34 3.65
N ALA A 246 -12.78 1.28 4.07
CA ALA A 246 -14.18 1.01 4.38
C ALA A 246 -15.04 0.65 3.15
N GLN A 247 -14.85 1.30 1.98
CA GLN A 247 -15.66 1.00 0.79
C GLN A 247 -15.37 -0.41 0.24
N PHE A 248 -14.13 -0.91 0.35
CA PHE A 248 -13.84 -2.29 -0.05
C PHE A 248 -14.46 -3.32 0.90
N MET A 249 -14.47 -3.06 2.21
CA MET A 249 -15.13 -3.93 3.17
C MET A 249 -16.68 -3.88 3.06
N GLY A 250 -17.26 -2.72 2.77
CA GLY A 250 -18.72 -2.53 2.78
C GLY A 250 -19.44 -2.69 1.43
N ALA A 251 -18.86 -2.22 0.32
CA ALA A 251 -19.53 -2.18 -1.00
C ALA A 251 -19.13 -3.33 -1.94
N ASN A 252 -18.11 -4.10 -1.59
CA ASN A 252 -17.43 -5.02 -2.52
C ASN A 252 -17.07 -6.37 -1.89
N ALA A 253 -17.79 -6.84 -0.86
CA ALA A 253 -17.59 -8.19 -0.30
C ALA A 253 -17.60 -9.28 -1.40
N SER A 254 -18.48 -9.16 -2.40
CA SER A 254 -18.56 -10.03 -3.59
C SER A 254 -17.41 -9.87 -4.60
N ALA A 255 -16.80 -8.69 -4.71
CA ALA A 255 -15.66 -8.45 -5.61
C ALA A 255 -14.30 -8.76 -4.94
N ALA A 256 -14.21 -8.63 -3.62
CA ALA A 256 -13.08 -9.10 -2.81
C ALA A 256 -12.97 -10.64 -2.86
N LEU A 257 -14.10 -11.35 -2.99
CA LEU A 257 -14.15 -12.79 -3.27
C LEU A 257 -13.73 -13.16 -4.71
N ALA A 258 -13.75 -12.22 -5.66
CA ALA A 258 -13.36 -12.45 -7.06
C ALA A 258 -11.87 -12.22 -7.34
N ARG A 259 -11.13 -11.59 -6.42
CA ARG A 259 -9.65 -11.61 -6.42
C ARG A 259 -9.19 -12.93 -5.78
N PRO A 260 -8.15 -13.60 -6.32
CA PRO A 260 -7.62 -14.80 -5.70
C PRO A 260 -7.04 -14.46 -4.32
N GLN A 261 -7.82 -14.78 -3.29
CA GLN A 261 -7.38 -14.70 -1.90
C GLN A 261 -6.18 -15.63 -1.70
N PRO A 262 -5.21 -15.30 -0.82
CA PRO A 262 -4.20 -16.27 -0.42
C PRO A 262 -4.93 -17.51 0.11
N SER A 263 -4.52 -18.71 -0.31
CA SER A 263 -5.19 -19.95 0.09
C SER A 263 -5.22 -20.09 1.62
N LEU A 264 -6.26 -20.75 2.16
CA LEU A 264 -6.41 -20.97 3.61
C LEU A 264 -5.10 -21.48 4.27
N PRO A 265 -4.34 -22.43 3.69
CA PRO A 265 -3.03 -22.84 4.21
C PRO A 265 -2.02 -21.69 4.34
N LYS A 266 -1.94 -20.79 3.35
CA LYS A 266 -1.06 -19.62 3.40
C LYS A 266 -1.50 -18.64 4.48
N GLN A 267 -2.80 -18.48 4.69
CA GLN A 267 -3.34 -17.63 5.76
C GLN A 267 -3.08 -18.22 7.15
N VAL A 268 -3.27 -19.53 7.34
CA VAL A 268 -2.98 -20.25 8.58
C VAL A 268 -1.49 -20.17 8.94
N LEU A 269 -0.60 -20.37 7.96
CA LEU A 269 0.85 -20.22 8.17
C LEU A 269 1.24 -18.79 8.57
N THR A 270 0.55 -17.78 8.03
CA THR A 270 0.71 -16.38 8.47
C THR A 270 0.23 -16.17 9.90
N ALA A 271 -0.98 -16.64 10.25
CA ALA A 271 -1.52 -16.54 11.59
C ALA A 271 -0.58 -17.17 12.64
N LEU A 272 -0.04 -18.35 12.35
CA LEU A 272 0.94 -19.04 13.21
C LEU A 272 2.22 -18.23 13.42
N ARG A 273 2.76 -17.60 12.36
CA ARG A 273 3.96 -16.76 12.48
C ARG A 273 3.73 -15.52 13.31
N GLU A 274 2.58 -14.87 13.17
CA GLU A 274 2.25 -13.68 13.95
C GLU A 274 2.00 -14.04 15.42
N LEU A 275 1.23 -15.09 15.68
CA LEU A 275 0.99 -15.59 17.03
C LEU A 275 2.31 -16.00 17.71
N ALA A 276 3.20 -16.72 17.01
CA ALA A 276 4.50 -17.14 17.54
C ALA A 276 5.47 -15.98 17.85
N GLN A 277 5.32 -14.83 17.18
CA GLN A 277 6.16 -13.65 17.41
C GLN A 277 5.59 -12.66 18.43
N SER A 278 4.26 -12.61 18.60
CA SER A 278 3.58 -11.54 19.36
C SER A 278 2.72 -11.98 20.54
N GLN A 279 2.24 -13.24 20.57
CA GLN A 279 1.21 -13.67 21.54
C GLN A 279 1.49 -15.03 22.22
N LEU A 280 2.23 -15.94 21.59
CA LEU A 280 2.56 -17.25 22.16
C LEU A 280 3.81 -17.14 23.05
N LYS A 281 3.69 -17.57 24.30
CA LYS A 281 4.82 -17.65 25.23
C LYS A 281 5.63 -18.92 24.95
N LEU A 282 6.65 -18.81 24.11
CA LEU A 282 7.53 -19.93 23.76
C LEU A 282 8.66 -20.11 24.80
N ASN A 283 9.01 -21.36 25.12
CA ASN A 283 10.14 -21.72 26.00
C ASN A 283 10.14 -20.99 27.37
N ASN A 284 8.96 -20.76 27.97
CA ASN A 284 8.85 -20.06 29.26
C ASN A 284 9.24 -20.99 30.44
N PRO A 285 10.28 -20.67 31.23
CA PRO A 285 10.74 -21.50 32.34
C PRO A 285 9.85 -21.42 33.60
N ALA A 286 9.03 -20.38 33.74
CA ALA A 286 8.26 -20.11 34.97
C ALA A 286 6.87 -20.77 35.00
N SER A 287 6.70 -21.89 34.28
CA SER A 287 5.42 -22.55 33.94
C SER A 287 4.49 -21.74 33.01
N GLY A 288 3.63 -22.44 32.26
CA GLY A 288 2.66 -21.82 31.35
C GLY A 288 3.23 -21.34 30.01
N SER A 289 3.96 -22.21 29.30
CA SER A 289 4.31 -22.01 27.88
C SER A 289 3.12 -22.29 26.97
N ASP A 290 2.99 -21.54 25.88
CA ASP A 290 2.06 -21.87 24.76
C ASP A 290 2.70 -22.83 23.73
N GLY A 291 4.02 -23.01 23.79
CA GLY A 291 4.79 -23.90 22.91
C GLY A 291 6.28 -23.93 23.23
N TRP A 292 7.01 -24.80 22.52
CA TRP A 292 8.45 -25.00 22.67
C TRP A 292 9.15 -24.96 21.30
N LEU A 293 10.18 -24.12 21.17
CA LEU A 293 11.04 -24.09 19.99
C LEU A 293 12.29 -24.92 20.29
N THR A 294 12.44 -26.05 19.60
CA THR A 294 13.57 -26.97 19.67
C THR A 294 14.47 -26.82 18.42
N GLY A 295 15.55 -27.60 18.34
CA GLY A 295 16.46 -27.55 17.19
C GLY A 295 15.88 -28.14 15.90
N ASP A 296 14.85 -28.96 16.02
CA ASP A 296 14.18 -29.74 14.98
C ASP A 296 12.79 -29.19 14.62
N ALA A 297 12.02 -28.67 15.59
CA ALA A 297 10.64 -28.24 15.36
C ALA A 297 10.17 -27.09 16.28
N LEU A 298 9.05 -26.48 15.92
CA LEU A 298 8.25 -25.62 16.79
C LEU A 298 7.03 -26.42 17.27
N TRP A 299 7.07 -26.88 18.51
CA TRP A 299 5.98 -27.57 19.19
C TRP A 299 4.99 -26.54 19.75
N LEU A 300 3.70 -26.69 19.48
CA LEU A 300 2.68 -25.74 19.94
C LEU A 300 1.53 -26.49 20.61
N ILE A 301 0.97 -25.94 21.70
CA ILE A 301 -0.17 -26.56 22.39
C ILE A 301 -1.38 -26.53 21.45
N SER A 302 -1.83 -27.71 21.01
CA SER A 302 -2.76 -27.90 19.91
C SER A 302 -4.04 -27.07 20.06
N LYS A 303 -4.80 -27.26 21.14
CA LYS A 303 -6.08 -26.58 21.36
C LYS A 303 -5.92 -25.05 21.40
N THR A 304 -5.05 -24.54 22.27
CA THR A 304 -4.81 -23.10 22.44
C THR A 304 -4.36 -22.45 21.13
N THR A 305 -3.51 -23.12 20.37
CA THR A 305 -2.99 -22.63 19.09
C THR A 305 -4.08 -22.59 18.03
N ALA A 306 -4.87 -23.66 17.88
CA ALA A 306 -5.99 -23.69 16.95
C ALA A 306 -7.05 -22.63 17.27
N ASP A 307 -7.40 -22.45 18.55
CA ASP A 307 -8.35 -21.42 18.99
C ASP A 307 -7.82 -20.00 18.67
N ARG A 308 -6.54 -19.71 18.96
CA ARG A 308 -5.92 -18.41 18.62
C ARG A 308 -5.78 -18.19 17.12
N VAL A 309 -5.42 -19.21 16.33
CA VAL A 309 -5.33 -19.12 14.86
C VAL A 309 -6.70 -18.80 14.26
N ARG A 310 -7.76 -19.48 14.70
CA ARG A 310 -9.13 -19.23 14.21
C ARG A 310 -9.61 -17.84 14.61
N ALA A 311 -9.39 -17.42 15.85
CA ALA A 311 -9.71 -16.08 16.32
C ALA A 311 -8.96 -15.00 15.50
N TRP A 312 -7.67 -15.19 15.24
CA TRP A 312 -6.86 -14.27 14.43
C TRP A 312 -7.39 -14.18 13.00
N LEU A 313 -7.66 -15.30 12.33
CA LEU A 313 -8.20 -15.31 10.96
C LEU A 313 -9.57 -14.63 10.87
N LEU A 314 -10.45 -14.85 11.83
CA LEU A 314 -11.76 -14.17 11.91
C LEU A 314 -11.60 -12.67 12.15
N GLN A 315 -10.64 -12.24 12.99
CA GLN A 315 -10.31 -10.81 13.18
C GLN A 315 -9.77 -10.16 11.90
N GLN A 316 -9.05 -10.90 11.05
CA GLN A 316 -8.61 -10.43 9.73
C GLN A 316 -9.73 -10.48 8.65
N GLY A 317 -10.97 -10.81 9.02
CA GLY A 317 -12.11 -10.85 8.10
C GLY A 317 -12.13 -12.04 7.15
N VAL A 318 -11.37 -13.11 7.44
CA VAL A 318 -11.40 -14.35 6.67
C VAL A 318 -12.74 -15.05 6.88
N THR A 319 -13.48 -15.29 5.81
CA THR A 319 -14.81 -15.94 5.86
C THR A 319 -14.74 -17.47 5.73
N SER A 320 -13.64 -18.02 5.22
CA SER A 320 -13.43 -19.46 5.00
C SER A 320 -12.69 -20.16 6.15
N VAL A 321 -12.84 -19.69 7.39
CA VAL A 321 -12.16 -20.29 8.56
C VAL A 321 -12.92 -21.55 8.99
N PRO A 322 -12.22 -22.68 9.25
CA PRO A 322 -12.85 -23.88 9.78
C PRO A 322 -13.66 -23.63 11.06
N ASP A 323 -14.86 -24.20 11.11
CA ASP A 323 -15.80 -24.15 12.24
C ASP A 323 -15.33 -24.95 13.47
N SER A 324 -14.36 -25.83 13.30
CA SER A 324 -13.79 -26.69 14.34
C SER A 324 -12.27 -26.81 14.24
N ASN A 325 -11.63 -27.04 15.38
CA ASN A 325 -10.17 -27.20 15.44
C ASN A 325 -9.70 -28.48 14.74
N VAL A 326 -10.54 -29.54 14.72
CA VAL A 326 -10.27 -30.78 14.00
C VAL A 326 -10.08 -30.51 12.51
N ARG A 327 -11.06 -29.87 11.85
CA ARG A 327 -10.95 -29.50 10.44
C ARG A 327 -9.77 -28.56 10.15
N LEU A 328 -9.42 -27.66 11.08
CA LEU A 328 -8.21 -26.85 10.92
C LEU A 328 -6.95 -27.72 10.88
N PHE A 329 -6.83 -28.72 11.75
CA PHE A 329 -5.71 -29.65 11.73
C PHE A 329 -5.69 -30.52 10.46
N ASP A 330 -6.85 -30.98 9.98
CA ASP A 330 -6.98 -31.74 8.73
C ASP A 330 -6.47 -30.92 7.53
N GLU A 331 -6.92 -29.66 7.40
CA GLU A 331 -6.46 -28.71 6.38
C GLU A 331 -4.95 -28.43 6.47
N MET A 332 -4.44 -28.23 7.69
CA MET A 332 -3.01 -28.02 7.92
C MET A 332 -2.17 -29.25 7.54
N GLN A 333 -2.67 -30.46 7.80
CA GLN A 333 -2.00 -31.71 7.47
C GLN A 333 -2.04 -31.99 5.96
N ALA A 334 -3.21 -31.83 5.32
CA ALA A 334 -3.40 -32.02 3.88
C ALA A 334 -2.50 -31.10 3.03
N HIS A 335 -2.17 -29.92 3.57
CA HIS A 335 -1.30 -28.94 2.92
C HIS A 335 0.14 -28.88 3.47
N GLY A 336 0.56 -29.87 4.27
CA GLY A 336 1.96 -30.01 4.71
C GLY A 336 2.46 -28.90 5.63
N LEU A 337 1.57 -28.25 6.38
CA LEU A 337 1.91 -27.22 7.37
C LEU A 337 2.31 -27.79 8.74
N LEU A 338 2.15 -29.09 8.94
CA LEU A 338 2.47 -29.83 10.15
C LEU A 338 3.36 -31.02 9.81
N ILE A 339 4.23 -31.40 10.76
CA ILE A 339 4.92 -32.68 10.74
C ILE A 339 3.95 -33.72 11.32
N PRO A 340 3.48 -34.72 10.55
CA PRO A 340 2.54 -35.72 11.04
C PRO A 340 3.22 -36.70 12.00
N THR A 341 2.44 -37.31 12.90
CA THR A 341 2.92 -38.41 13.75
C THR A 341 3.26 -39.66 12.91
N PRO A 342 3.99 -40.66 13.45
CA PRO A 342 4.26 -41.92 12.74
C PRO A 342 2.99 -42.67 12.31
N GLU A 343 1.88 -42.48 13.03
CA GLU A 343 0.55 -43.03 12.72
C GLU A 343 -0.26 -42.14 11.76
N GLY A 344 0.34 -41.09 11.20
CA GLY A 344 -0.29 -40.18 10.25
C GLY A 344 -1.31 -39.22 10.88
N LYS A 345 -1.16 -38.83 12.15
CA LYS A 345 -2.05 -37.85 12.82
C LYS A 345 -1.46 -36.45 12.82
N ALA A 346 -2.31 -35.42 12.94
CA ALA A 346 -1.90 -34.01 12.99
C ALA A 346 -1.42 -33.53 14.37
N VAL A 347 -1.72 -34.25 15.46
CA VAL A 347 -1.40 -33.84 16.84
C VAL A 347 -0.54 -34.92 17.50
N TRP A 348 0.63 -34.50 17.99
CA TRP A 348 1.53 -35.34 18.77
C TRP A 348 1.13 -35.35 20.25
N THR A 349 1.39 -36.48 20.92
CA THR A 349 1.40 -36.57 22.38
C THR A 349 2.85 -36.57 22.83
N CYS A 350 3.22 -35.64 23.71
CA CYS A 350 4.60 -35.44 24.16
C CYS A 350 4.62 -35.26 25.68
N ASP A 351 5.59 -35.87 26.34
CA ASP A 351 5.91 -35.59 27.74
C ASP A 351 6.82 -34.36 27.82
N ILE A 352 6.43 -33.36 28.61
CA ILE A 352 7.20 -32.15 28.82
C ILE A 352 8.06 -32.35 30.06
N THR A 353 9.37 -32.48 29.87
CA THR A 353 10.34 -32.46 30.97
C THR A 353 10.92 -31.05 31.13
N ALA A 354 11.06 -30.62 32.39
CA ALA A 354 11.72 -29.36 32.76
C ALA A 354 12.68 -29.62 33.92
N ASP A 355 13.80 -28.91 33.96
CA ASP A 355 14.80 -29.05 35.04
C ASP A 355 14.27 -28.65 36.44
N SER A 356 13.05 -28.09 36.50
CA SER A 356 12.32 -27.74 37.72
C SER A 356 11.55 -28.90 38.38
N GLY A 357 11.47 -30.08 37.74
CA GLY A 357 10.65 -31.21 38.17
C GLY A 357 9.35 -31.36 37.39
#